data_AF-A0A7C7KQ16-F1
#
_entry.id   AF-A0A7C7KQ16-F1
#
_cell.length_a   1.000
_cell.length_b   1.000
_cell.length_c   1.000
_cell.angle_alpha   90.00
_cell.angle_beta   90.00
_cell.angle_gamma   90.00
#
_symmetry.space_group_name_H-M   'P 1'
#
loop_
_entity.id
_entity.type
_entity.pdbx_description
1 polymer ?
#
loop_
_entity_poly.entity_id
_entity_poly.type
_entity_poly.pdbx_seq_one_letter_code
_entity_poly.pdbx_strand_id
1 'polypeptide(L)' 'MKILIAPWGNPFAWQEVTYRFGDVEDNSKSSLKIIQQAIQPDKTIIIGLDTLA' A
#
# COMPACT_ATOMS: atom_id res chain seq x y z
N MET A 1 19.46 1.53 -0.93
CA MET A 1 18.46 1.68 0.14
C MET A 1 17.21 2.32 -0.46
N LYS A 2 16.09 1.60 -0.48
CA LYS A 2 14.78 2.03 -0.98
C LYS A 2 13.81 2.13 0.20
N ILE A 3 13.20 3.29 0.38
CA ILE A 3 12.18 3.52 1.43
C ILE A 3 10.84 3.77 0.75
N LEU A 4 9.82 3.03 1.17
CA LEU A 4 8.43 3.23 0.76
C LEU A 4 7.67 3.93 1.90
N ILE A 5 7.06 5.08 1.61
CA ILE A 5 6.23 5.83 2.56
C ILE A 5 4.79 5.82 2.04
N ALA A 6 3.85 5.31 2.84
CA ALA A 6 2.44 5.16 2.48
C ALA A 6 1.54 5.91 3.46
N PRO A 7 1.03 7.11 3.11
CA PRO A 7 0.01 7.77 3.91
C PRO A 7 -1.33 7.08 3.75
N TRP A 8 -1.99 6.74 4.86
CA TRP A 8 -3.26 6.03 4.88
C TRP A 8 -4.36 6.93 5.44
N GLY A 9 -5.49 6.98 4.73
CA GLY A 9 -6.76 7.47 5.26
C GLY A 9 -7.43 6.40 6.12
N ASN A 10 -8.74 6.20 6.00
CA ASN A 10 -9.46 5.12 6.70
C ASN A 10 -9.38 3.78 5.92
N PRO A 11 -8.56 2.80 6.33
CA PRO A 11 -8.44 1.53 5.63
C PRO A 11 -9.68 0.61 5.80
N PHE A 12 -10.52 0.86 6.80
CA PHE A 12 -11.71 0.04 7.05
C PHE A 12 -12.80 0.22 5.97
N ALA A 13 -12.78 1.35 5.27
CA ALA A 13 -13.71 1.63 4.17
C ALA A 13 -13.24 1.08 2.82
N TRP A 14 -11.99 0.61 2.71
CA TRP A 14 -11.43 0.18 1.43
C TRP A 14 -12.06 -1.12 0.95
N GLN A 15 -12.43 -1.12 -0.32
CA GLN A 15 -12.94 -2.28 -1.02
C GLN A 15 -11.80 -3.01 -1.72
N GLU A 16 -11.98 -4.31 -1.93
CA GLU A 16 -11.04 -5.10 -2.71
C GLU A 16 -11.17 -4.71 -4.18
N VAL A 17 -10.03 -4.34 -4.79
CA VAL A 17 -9.94 -3.95 -6.20
C VAL A 17 -8.68 -4.54 -6.81
N THR A 18 -8.67 -4.62 -8.15
CA THR A 18 -7.49 -5.02 -8.90
C THR A 18 -6.56 -3.84 -9.09
N TYR A 19 -5.34 -3.97 -8.58
CA TYR A 19 -4.25 -3.02 -8.83
C TYR A 19 -3.34 -3.57 -9.92
N ARG A 20 -2.87 -2.68 -10.81
CA ARG A 20 -1.82 -2.98 -11.78
C ARG A 20 -0.68 -1.98 -11.63
N PHE A 21 0.55 -2.47 -11.52
CA PHE A 21 1.74 -1.63 -11.40
C PHE A 21 2.93 -2.29 -12.09
N GLY A 22 3.42 -1.66 -13.16
CA GLY A 22 4.33 -2.31 -14.10
C GLY A 22 3.66 -3.51 -14.76
N ASP A 23 4.37 -4.64 -14.79
CA ASP A 23 3.88 -5.92 -15.33
C ASP A 23 3.22 -6.82 -14.27
N VAL A 24 3.01 -6.30 -13.07
CA VAL A 24 2.37 -7.03 -11.96
C VAL A 24 0.92 -6.58 -11.82
N GLU A 25 0.05 -7.53 -11.53
CA GLU A 25 -1.36 -7.32 -11.22
C GLU A 25 -1.73 -8.11 -9.97
N ASP A 26 -2.49 -7.51 -9.07
CA ASP A 26 -2.87 -8.14 -7.80
C ASP A 26 -4.19 -7.57 -7.25
N ASN A 27 -5.01 -8.44 -6.66
CA ASN A 27 -6.22 -8.04 -5.95
C ASN A 27 -5.87 -7.73 -4.49
N SER A 28 -6.27 -6.53 -4.05
CA SER A 28 -6.03 -6.09 -2.68
C SER A 28 -6.98 -4.97 -2.28
N LYS A 29 -7.08 -4.70 -0.97
CA LYS A 29 -7.73 -3.49 -0.45
C LYS A 29 -6.80 -2.27 -0.44
N SER A 30 -5.50 -2.46 -0.72
CA SER A 30 -4.50 -1.40 -0.68
C SER A 30 -3.45 -1.59 -1.77
N SER A 31 -2.97 -0.49 -2.34
CA SER A 31 -1.83 -0.49 -3.27
C SER A 31 -0.51 -0.90 -2.60
N LEU A 32 -0.43 -0.96 -1.26
CA LEU A 32 0.81 -1.26 -0.56
C LEU A 32 1.44 -2.59 -1.01
N LYS A 33 0.62 -3.63 -1.17
CA LYS A 33 1.08 -4.99 -1.51
C LYS A 33 1.79 -5.02 -2.87
N ILE A 34 1.13 -4.50 -3.91
CA ILE A 34 1.69 -4.51 -5.27
C ILE A 34 2.94 -3.62 -5.38
N ILE A 35 2.98 -2.50 -4.65
CA ILE A 35 4.14 -1.62 -4.61
C ILE A 35 5.32 -2.31 -3.92
N GLN A 36 5.09 -3.03 -2.81
CA GLN A 36 6.13 -3.81 -2.14
C GLN A 36 6.67 -4.94 -3.02
N GLN A 37 5.80 -5.63 -3.76
CA GLN A 37 6.21 -6.68 -4.70
C GLN A 37 7.06 -6.15 -5.85
N ALA A 38 6.64 -5.05 -6.47
CA ALA A 38 7.33 -4.48 -7.64
C ALA A 38 8.62 -3.74 -7.25
N ILE A 39 8.59 -2.96 -6.18
CA ILE A 39 9.71 -2.08 -5.80
C ILE A 39 10.68 -2.77 -4.85
N GLN A 40 10.25 -3.79 -4.09
CA GLN A 40 11.08 -4.48 -3.08
C GLN A 40 11.83 -3.48 -2.17
N PRO A 41 11.13 -2.65 -1.38
CA PRO A 41 11.76 -1.67 -0.51
C PRO A 41 12.47 -2.33 0.68
N ASP A 42 13.57 -1.74 1.14
CA ASP A 42 14.28 -2.19 2.36
C ASP A 42 13.51 -1.80 3.64
N LYS A 43 12.67 -0.75 3.55
CA LYS A 43 11.82 -0.28 4.65
C LYS A 43 10.51 0.28 4.12
N THR A 44 9.42 -0.04 4.82
CA THR A 44 8.09 0.56 4.61
C THR A 44 7.68 1.34 5.85
N ILE A 45 7.19 2.55 5.67
CA ILE A 45 6.62 3.40 6.73
C ILE A 45 5.17 3.71 6.33
N ILE A 46 4.23 3.41 7.21
CA ILE A 46 2.81 3.78 7.04
C ILE A 46 2.52 4.97 7.94
N ILE A 47 1.93 6.02 7.39
CA ILE A 47 1.49 7.20 8.14
C ILE A 47 -0.02 7.11 8.29
N GLY A 48 -0.48 6.68 9.47
CA GLY A 48 -1.91 6.64 9.82
C GLY A 48 -2.36 7.90 10.53
N LEU A 49 -3.68 8.12 10.56
CA LEU A 49 -4.31 9.19 11.33
C LEU A 49 -4.68 8.68 12.73
N ASP A 50 -4.46 9.50 13.75
CA ASP A 50 -4.87 9.23 15.14
C ASP A 50 -6.40 9.20 15.30
N THR A 51 -7.13 9.87 14.41
CA THR A 51 -8.60 9.86 14.33
C THR A 51 -9.21 8.51 13.93
N LEU A 52 -8.39 7.48 13.68
CA LEU A 52 -8.83 6.11 13.40
C LEU A 52 -8.93 5.22 14.65
N ALA A 53 -8.56 5.75 15.83
CA ALA A 53 -8.59 5.05 17.12
C ALA A 53 -10.01 4.79 17.64
#